data_AF-B0CZ36-F1
#
_entry.id   AF-B0CZ36-F1
#
_cell.length_a   1.000
_cell.length_b   1.000
_cell.length_c   1.000
_cell.angle_alpha   90.00
_cell.angle_beta   90.00
_cell.angle_gamma   90.00
#
_symmetry.space_group_name_H-M   'P 1'
#
loop_
_entity.id
_entity.type
_entity.pdbx_description
1 polymer ?
#
loop_
_entity_poly.entity_id
_entity_poly.type
_entity_poly.pdbx_seq_one_letter_code
_entity_poly.pdbx_strand_id
1 'polypeptide(L)'
;MYVVLLALMSDSLTSVLVTSNLAPRNYFVRHEIMALHLATSLGGAAFYPTCSRLTVGALGTGVPEPSGLFSLPGAYSDNDSGIFYSQMFDASAP
;
A
#
# COMPACT_ATOMS: atom_id res chain seq x y z
N MET A 1 -12.72 -1.80 6.32
CA MET A 1 -11.39 -2.04 6.93
C MET A 1 -10.48 -2.51 5.83
N TYR A 2 -9.45 -1.74 5.52
CA TYR A 2 -8.72 -1.77 4.25
C TYR A 2 -7.54 -2.74 4.34
N VAL A 3 -7.42 -3.63 3.36
CA VAL A 3 -6.14 -4.29 3.10
C VAL A 3 -5.44 -3.42 2.08
N VAL A 4 -4.42 -2.66 2.51
CA VAL A 4 -3.57 -1.90 1.61
C VAL A 4 -2.39 -2.78 1.28
N LEU A 5 -2.20 -3.02 -0.01
CA LEU A 5 -1.04 -3.69 -0.51
C LEU A 5 -0.25 -2.71 -1.37
N LEU A 6 0.98 -2.44 -0.94
CA LEU A 6 1.95 -1.69 -1.72
C LEU A 6 2.67 -2.67 -2.63
N ALA A 7 2.60 -2.47 -3.94
CA ALA A 7 3.37 -3.24 -4.92
C ALA A 7 4.29 -2.30 -5.71
N LEU A 8 5.56 -2.69 -5.85
CA LEU A 8 6.53 -2.00 -6.69
C LEU A 8 6.25 -2.33 -8.17
N MET A 9 6.43 -1.35 -9.06
CA MET A 9 6.32 -1.56 -10.51
C MET A 9 7.39 -2.55 -10.96
N SER A 10 7.00 -3.80 -11.12
CA SER A 10 7.67 -4.78 -11.96
C SER A 10 6.63 -5.24 -12.96
N ASP A 11 6.99 -5.32 -14.24
CA ASP A 11 6.10 -5.59 -15.40
C ASP A 11 5.53 -7.03 -15.35
N SER A 12 4.80 -7.35 -14.28
CA SER A 12 4.45 -8.71 -13.87
C SER A 12 3.15 -8.71 -13.06
N LEU A 13 2.40 -9.79 -13.21
CA LEU A 13 1.23 -10.06 -12.36
C LEU A 13 1.69 -10.36 -10.94
N THR A 14 1.23 -9.54 -9.98
CA THR A 14 1.46 -9.79 -8.55
C THR A 14 0.27 -10.53 -7.96
N SER A 15 0.51 -11.71 -7.38
CA SER A 15 -0.47 -12.46 -6.61
C SER A 15 -0.31 -12.17 -5.12
N VAL A 16 -1.42 -11.93 -4.43
CA VAL A 16 -1.43 -11.67 -2.99
C VAL A 16 -2.38 -12.62 -2.30
N LEU A 17 -1.93 -13.17 -1.19
CA LEU A 17 -2.72 -14.07 -0.37
C LEU A 17 -3.59 -13.26 0.58
N VAL A 18 -4.90 -13.44 0.46
CA VAL A 18 -5.85 -12.99 1.48
C VAL A 18 -5.63 -13.86 2.73
N THR A 19 -5.45 -13.23 3.89
CA THR A 19 -5.20 -13.97 5.13
C THR A 19 -6.38 -14.87 5.47
N SER A 20 -6.10 -16.11 5.87
CA SER A 20 -7.13 -17.15 6.07
C SER A 20 -8.04 -16.89 7.27
N ASN A 21 -7.62 -16.02 8.21
CA ASN A 21 -8.38 -15.71 9.42
C ASN A 21 -9.28 -14.47 9.30
N LEU A 22 -9.52 -13.90 8.12
CA LEU A 22 -10.45 -12.77 8.01
C LEU A 22 -11.89 -13.20 8.32
N ALA A 23 -12.58 -12.39 9.15
CA ALA A 23 -13.99 -12.57 9.43
C ALA A 23 -14.86 -12.44 8.15
N PRO A 24 -15.92 -13.23 7.98
CA PRO A 24 -16.77 -13.14 6.79
C PRO A 24 -17.52 -11.79 6.74
N ARG A 25 -17.29 -10.99 5.69
CA ARG A 25 -17.94 -9.70 5.38
C ARG A 25 -17.45 -9.11 4.04
N ASN A 26 -17.92 -7.92 3.71
CA ASN A 26 -17.41 -7.11 2.61
C ASN A 26 -16.14 -6.35 3.00
N TYR A 27 -15.11 -6.43 2.17
CA TYR A 27 -13.83 -5.72 2.30
C TYR A 27 -13.53 -4.88 1.06
N PHE A 28 -12.80 -3.80 1.27
CA PHE A 28 -12.10 -3.09 0.20
C PHE A 28 -10.63 -3.47 0.24
N VAL A 29 -10.11 -3.89 -0.90
CA VAL A 29 -8.67 -4.07 -1.12
C VAL A 29 -8.19 -2.87 -1.90
N ARG A 30 -7.22 -2.15 -1.35
CA ARG A 30 -6.55 -1.05 -2.02
C ARG A 30 -5.20 -1.55 -2.51
N HIS A 31 -5.03 -1.55 -3.82
CA HIS A 31 -3.75 -1.79 -4.46
C HIS A 31 -3.19 -0.47 -4.95
N GLU A 32 -1.94 -0.18 -4.61
CA GLU A 32 -1.29 1.06 -5.01
C GLU A 32 0.10 0.79 -5.56
N ILE A 33 0.37 1.47 -6.66
CA ILE A 33 1.70 1.59 -7.24
C ILE A 33 2.23 2.98 -6.89
N MET A 34 3.49 3.04 -6.44
CA MET A 34 4.21 4.29 -6.19
C MET A 34 5.38 4.41 -7.16
N ALA A 35 5.33 5.38 -8.06
CA ALA A 35 6.41 5.68 -8.99
C ALA A 35 7.34 6.74 -8.38
N LEU A 36 8.58 6.34 -8.10
CA LEU A 36 9.53 7.17 -7.39
C LEU A 36 10.48 7.95 -8.29
N HIS A 37 10.46 7.78 -9.62
CA HIS A 37 11.44 8.38 -10.54
C HIS A 37 11.58 9.93 -10.47
N LEU A 38 10.64 10.64 -9.83
CA LEU A 38 10.71 12.10 -9.55
C LEU A 38 10.77 12.44 -8.05
N ALA A 39 10.87 11.45 -7.16
CA ALA A 39 10.87 11.57 -5.70
C ALA A 39 12.14 12.22 -5.12
N THR A 40 13.07 12.65 -5.97
CA THR A 40 14.21 13.50 -5.57
C THR A 40 13.76 14.91 -5.19
N SER A 41 12.54 15.29 -5.56
CA SER A 41 11.87 16.53 -5.16
C SER A 41 10.72 16.21 -4.21
N LEU A 42 10.53 17.04 -3.18
CA LEU A 42 9.37 16.93 -2.28
C LEU A 42 8.08 17.04 -3.10
N GLY A 43 7.14 16.10 -2.88
CA GLY A 43 5.90 16.00 -3.66
C GLY A 43 6.06 15.41 -5.07
N GLY A 44 7.25 14.91 -5.43
CA GLY A 44 7.51 14.31 -6.74
C GLY A 44 7.08 12.85 -6.88
N ALA A 45 6.79 12.13 -5.78
CA ALA A 45 6.29 10.76 -5.84
C ALA A 45 4.88 10.71 -6.46
N ALA A 46 4.68 9.80 -7.41
CA ALA A 46 3.39 9.61 -8.07
C ALA A 46 2.69 8.35 -7.57
N PHE A 47 1.49 8.51 -7.01
CA PHE A 47 0.67 7.43 -6.46
C PHE A 47 -0.44 7.02 -7.43
N TYR A 48 -0.57 5.73 -7.72
CA TYR A 48 -1.59 5.16 -8.59
C TYR A 48 -2.47 4.16 -7.82
N PRO A 49 -3.44 4.63 -7.03
CA PRO A 49 -4.29 3.77 -6.22
C PRO A 49 -5.46 3.18 -7.01
N THR A 50 -5.84 1.95 -6.65
CA THR A 50 -7.02 1.25 -7.16
C THR A 50 -7.71 0.54 -5.99
N CYS A 51 -9.05 0.52 -6.00
CA CYS A 51 -9.84 -0.15 -4.97
C CYS A 51 -10.73 -1.22 -5.60
N SER A 52 -10.65 -2.44 -5.07
CA SER A 52 -11.52 -3.56 -5.43
C SER A 52 -12.36 -3.98 -4.23
N ARG A 53 -13.60 -4.40 -4.48
CA ARG A 53 -14.48 -4.91 -3.44
C ARG A 53 -14.50 -6.43 -3.46
N LEU A 54 -14.30 -7.04 -2.31
CA LEU A 54 -14.35 -8.49 -2.13
C LEU A 54 -15.37 -8.84 -1.05
N THR A 55 -16.09 -9.94 -1.24
CA THR A 55 -16.90 -10.55 -0.19
C THR A 55 -16.16 -11.79 0.30
N VAL A 56 -15.72 -11.77 1.55
CA VAL A 56 -15.05 -12.90 2.20
C VAL A 56 -16.10 -13.79 2.84
N GLY A 57 -16.13 -15.07 2.46
CA GLY A 57 -17.02 -16.10 3.01
C GLY A 57 -16.31 -17.11 3.92
N ALA A 58 -15.09 -16.83 4.37
CA ALA A 58 -14.30 -17.73 5.21
C ALA A 58 -14.87 -17.85 6.64
N LEU A 59 -14.49 -18.89 7.38
CA LEU A 59 -14.89 -19.14 8.77
C LEU A 59 -13.98 -18.43 9.80
N GLY A 60 -13.11 -17.52 9.35
CA GLY A 60 -12.22 -16.75 10.23
C GLY A 60 -12.99 -15.83 11.17
N THR A 61 -12.30 -15.33 12.20
CA THR A 61 -12.85 -14.35 13.17
C THR A 61 -11.99 -13.10 13.29
N GLY A 62 -10.85 -13.09 12.63
CA GLY A 62 -9.88 -12.00 12.65
C GLY A 62 -10.43 -10.71 12.07
N VAL A 63 -10.17 -9.65 12.81
CA VAL A 63 -10.35 -8.26 12.43
C VAL A 63 -9.03 -7.55 12.67
N PRO A 64 -8.55 -6.69 11.74
CA PRO A 64 -7.35 -5.91 12.00
C PRO A 64 -7.44 -5.14 13.32
N GLU A 65 -6.37 -5.20 14.11
CA GLU A 65 -6.26 -4.47 15.37
C GLU A 65 -6.33 -2.95 15.12
N PRO A 66 -6.95 -2.17 16.02
CA PRO A 66 -7.06 -0.71 15.84
C PRO A 66 -5.72 -0.01 15.62
N SER A 67 -4.64 -0.51 16.22
CA SER A 67 -3.28 0.01 16.06
C SER A 67 -2.69 -0.21 14.64
N GLY A 68 -3.21 -1.18 13.90
CA GLY A 68 -2.84 -1.43 12.50
C GLY A 68 -3.73 -0.71 11.49
N LEU A 69 -4.68 0.10 11.96
CA LEU A 69 -5.57 0.88 11.09
C LEU A 69 -5.01 2.28 10.85
N PHE A 70 -5.20 2.77 9.64
CA PHE A 70 -4.84 4.11 9.23
C PHE A 70 -5.89 4.70 8.29
N SER A 71 -5.86 6.02 8.17
CA SER A 71 -6.77 6.78 7.31
C SER A 71 -6.07 7.21 6.03
N LEU A 72 -6.81 7.25 4.93
CA LEU A 72 -6.38 7.85 3.68
C LEU A 72 -7.39 8.94 3.30
N PRO A 73 -6.99 10.23 3.24
CA PRO A 73 -5.63 10.75 3.51
C PRO A 73 -5.22 10.67 5.00
N GLY A 74 -3.91 10.69 5.27
CA GLY A 74 -3.34 10.77 6.62
C GLY A 74 -2.25 9.74 6.94
N ALA A 75 -2.24 8.58 6.27
CA ALA A 75 -1.26 7.52 6.50
C ALA A 75 0.13 7.81 5.94
N TYR A 76 0.21 8.70 4.94
CA TYR A 76 1.43 9.05 4.23
C TYR A 76 1.73 10.53 4.41
N SER A 77 3.03 10.84 4.53
CA SER A 77 3.57 12.19 4.50
C SER A 77 4.53 12.32 3.33
N ASP A 78 4.53 13.48 2.66
CA ASP A 78 5.52 13.79 1.63
C ASP A 78 6.96 13.74 2.17
N ASN A 79 7.14 13.86 3.49
CA ASN A 79 8.44 13.76 4.15
C ASN A 79 8.85 12.33 4.51
N ASP A 80 8.02 11.31 4.29
CA ASP A 80 8.40 9.93 4.57
C ASP A 80 9.59 9.53 3.69
N SER A 81 10.58 8.83 4.26
CA SER A 81 11.82 8.47 3.55
C SER A 81 11.61 7.50 2.38
N GLY A 82 10.45 6.84 2.31
CA GLY A 82 10.04 6.02 1.17
C GLY A 82 9.26 6.78 0.08
N ILE A 83 8.89 8.05 0.35
CA ILE A 83 8.10 8.92 -0.54
C ILE A 83 8.97 10.05 -1.08
N PHE A 84 9.78 10.69 -0.23
CA PHE A 84 10.80 11.64 -0.64
C PHE A 84 12.19 11.07 -0.38
N TYR A 85 12.97 10.95 -1.45
CA TYR A 85 14.33 10.40 -1.38
C TYR A 85 15.24 11.14 -2.35
N SER A 86 15.98 12.12 -1.82
CA SER A 86 16.87 12.99 -2.61
C SER A 86 18.05 12.25 -3.25
N GLN A 87 18.46 11.10 -2.68
CA GLN A 87 19.62 10.33 -3.12
C GLN A 87 19.27 9.17 -4.08
N MET A 88 18.07 9.16 -4.65
CA MET A 88 17.58 8.02 -5.46
C MET A 88 18.46 7.61 -6.63
N PHE A 89 19.26 8.52 -7.18
CA PHE A 89 20.18 8.27 -8.29
C PHE A 89 21.66 8.27 -7.87
N ASP A 90 21.95 8.36 -6.58
CA ASP A 90 23.31 8.26 -6.07
C ASP A 90 23.66 6.78 -5.82
N ALA A 91 24.54 6.24 -6.66
CA ALA A 91 24.99 4.84 -6.56
C ALA A 91 25.79 4.54 -5.26
N SER A 92 26.17 5.57 -4.50
CA SER A 92 26.88 5.45 -3.23
C SER A 92 25.97 5.61 -2.02
N ALA A 93 24.67 5.85 -2.24
CA ALA A 93 23.68 5.97 -1.17
C ALA A 93 23.53 4.64 -0.42
N PRO A 94 23.31 4.68 0.92
CA PRO A 94 23.22 3.49 1.76
C PRO A 94 22.01 2.60 1.45
#